data_AF-B4HTX3-F1
#
_entry.id   AF-B4HTX3-F1
#
_cell.length_a   1.000
_cell.length_b   1.000
_cell.length_c   1.000
_cell.angle_alpha   90.00
_cell.angle_beta   90.00
_cell.angle_gamma   90.00
#
_symmetry.space_group_name_H-M   'P 1'
#
loop_
_entity.id
_entity.type
_entity.pdbx_description
1 polymer ?
#
loop_
_entity_poly.entity_id
_entity_poly.type
_entity_poly.pdbx_seq_one_letter_code
_entity_poly.pdbx_strand_id
1 'polypeptide(L)'
;MSSASNAKKLLIRAVECDQVGRILEAQTLYTEGIAQLMQFVNGEPDEAKRKGFLSRIKEYMDRADAIKARINGKLMLGEVVSHVSIDENDTGFDYDQLFGKYMDDKTVEIMLEEPYMTQNYQYHNLVRFLELAATNWPNLKYFRLITKRVPGCKESGSAGNNLEQIKRGLGAAERDYGSRGLTGECLPTNKPLTD
;
A
#
# COMPACT_ATOMS: atom_id res chain seq x y z
N MET A 1 19.93 11.86 8.48
CA MET A 1 20.31 11.38 7.13
C MET A 1 19.79 12.41 6.13
N SER A 2 20.52 12.80 5.08
CA SER A 2 20.00 13.80 4.12
C SER A 2 18.80 13.23 3.35
N SER A 3 17.82 14.08 3.01
CA SER A 3 16.62 13.68 2.27
C SER A 3 16.96 12.96 0.95
N ALA A 4 18.05 13.36 0.28
CA ALA A 4 18.56 12.71 -0.92
C ALA A 4 19.05 11.26 -0.68
N SER A 5 19.70 11.01 0.46
CA SER A 5 20.18 9.68 0.83
C SER A 5 19.00 8.71 1.07
N ASN A 6 17.94 9.20 1.71
CA ASN A 6 16.73 8.40 1.93
C ASN A 6 15.98 8.13 0.62
N ALA A 7 15.80 9.15 -0.22
CA ALA A 7 15.20 9.01 -1.54
C ALA A 7 15.94 7.96 -2.39
N LYS A 8 17.27 7.97 -2.37
CA LYS A 8 18.09 6.96 -3.07
C LYS A 8 17.81 5.54 -2.56
N LYS A 9 17.71 5.33 -1.24
CA LYS A 9 17.41 4.01 -0.66
C LYS A 9 16.03 3.50 -1.09
N LEU A 10 15.01 4.36 -1.05
CA LEU A 10 13.66 4.04 -1.49
C LEU A 10 13.64 3.62 -2.97
N LEU A 11 14.30 4.40 -3.84
CA LEU A 11 14.34 4.14 -5.28
C LEU A 11 15.12 2.87 -5.63
N ILE A 12 16.19 2.53 -4.91
CA ILE A 12 16.90 1.25 -5.08
C ILE A 12 15.98 0.09 -4.70
N ARG A 13 15.33 0.16 -3.53
CA ARG A 13 14.39 -0.87 -3.09
C ARG A 13 13.20 -1.00 -4.04
N ALA A 14 12.73 0.10 -4.62
CA ALA A 14 11.65 0.09 -5.62
C ALA A 14 12.04 -0.74 -6.86
N VAL A 15 13.28 -0.58 -7.35
CA VAL A 15 13.81 -1.37 -8.46
C VAL A 15 13.90 -2.85 -8.10
N GLU A 16 14.41 -3.17 -6.91
CA GLU A 16 14.51 -4.55 -6.43
C GLU A 16 13.13 -5.22 -6.35
N CYS A 17 12.13 -4.52 -5.82
CA CYS A 17 10.75 -5.02 -5.71
C CYS A 17 10.11 -5.26 -7.09
N ASP A 18 10.28 -4.33 -8.03
CA ASP A 18 9.76 -4.46 -9.40
C ASP A 18 10.36 -5.68 -10.12
N GLN A 19 11.67 -5.91 -9.97
CA GLN A 19 12.37 -7.04 -10.58
C GLN A 19 11.86 -8.40 -10.09
N VAL A 20 11.46 -8.50 -8.82
CA VAL A 20 10.90 -9.73 -8.24
C VAL A 20 9.37 -9.81 -8.36
N GLY A 21 8.74 -8.87 -9.07
CA GLY A 21 7.30 -8.86 -9.33
C GLY A 21 6.45 -8.33 -8.17
N ARG A 22 7.05 -7.74 -7.13
CA ARG A 22 6.34 -7.02 -6.06
C ARG A 22 5.95 -5.62 -6.53
N ILE A 23 4.92 -5.58 -7.37
CA ILE A 23 4.50 -4.39 -8.10
C ILE A 23 3.80 -3.37 -7.21
N LEU A 24 3.10 -3.80 -6.16
CA LEU A 24 2.43 -2.88 -5.24
C LEU A 24 3.48 -2.17 -4.38
N GLU A 25 4.38 -2.90 -3.75
CA GLU A 25 5.48 -2.31 -2.96
C GLU A 25 6.34 -1.40 -3.83
N ALA A 26 6.72 -1.85 -5.03
CA ALA A 26 7.51 -1.06 -5.96
C ALA A 26 6.84 0.27 -6.32
N GLN A 27 5.55 0.27 -6.62
CA GLN A 27 4.83 1.50 -7.00
C GLN A 27 4.80 2.51 -5.85
N THR A 28 4.60 2.05 -4.61
CA THR A 28 4.64 2.94 -3.43
C THR A 28 6.04 3.49 -3.21
N LEU A 29 7.08 2.64 -3.26
CA LEU A 29 8.47 3.07 -3.07
C LEU A 29 8.95 4.03 -4.16
N TYR A 30 8.55 3.83 -5.42
CA TYR A 30 8.83 4.79 -6.48
C TYR A 30 8.15 6.13 -6.19
N THR A 31 6.87 6.13 -5.84
CA THR A 31 6.09 7.35 -5.57
C THR A 31 6.70 8.16 -4.42
N GLU A 32 6.98 7.51 -3.28
CA GLU A 32 7.62 8.15 -2.13
C GLU A 32 9.04 8.64 -2.44
N GLY A 33 9.84 7.79 -3.11
CA GLY A 33 11.22 8.11 -3.48
C GLY A 33 11.32 9.29 -4.46
N ILE A 34 10.43 9.34 -5.46
CA ILE A 34 10.33 10.45 -6.41
C ILE A 34 9.93 11.74 -5.69
N ALA A 35 8.93 11.69 -4.80
CA ALA A 35 8.49 12.86 -4.05
C ALA A 35 9.64 13.46 -3.21
N GLN A 36 10.39 12.62 -2.49
CA GLN A 36 11.54 13.07 -1.70
C GLN A 36 12.69 13.60 -2.58
N LEU A 37 12.95 12.95 -3.72
CA LEU A 37 13.98 13.40 -4.65
C LEU A 37 13.61 14.74 -5.28
N MET A 38 12.35 14.94 -5.68
CA MET A 38 11.85 16.21 -6.20
C MET A 38 11.99 17.35 -5.19
N GLN A 39 11.66 17.11 -3.92
CA GLN A 39 11.87 18.12 -2.86
C GLN A 39 13.34 18.51 -2.71
N PHE A 40 14.25 17.55 -2.79
CA PHE A 40 15.69 17.82 -2.75
C PHE A 40 16.15 18.65 -3.97
N VAL A 41 15.70 18.28 -5.17
CA VAL A 41 16.07 18.95 -6.42
C VAL A 41 15.58 20.39 -6.48
N ASN A 42 14.43 20.71 -5.89
CA ASN A 42 13.93 22.07 -5.79
C ASN A 42 14.84 22.98 -4.95
N GLY A 43 15.64 22.41 -4.04
CA GLY A 43 16.62 23.13 -3.22
C GLY A 43 18.06 23.09 -3.76
N GLU A 44 18.31 22.47 -4.91
CA GLU A 44 19.66 22.32 -5.47
C GLU A 44 20.05 23.56 -6.33
N PRO A 45 21.06 24.35 -5.91
CA PRO A 45 21.49 25.53 -6.65
C PRO A 45 22.26 25.20 -7.93
N ASP A 46 22.97 24.07 -7.97
CA ASP A 46 23.77 23.66 -9.13
C ASP A 46 22.87 23.17 -10.28
N GLU A 47 22.84 23.94 -11.36
CA GLU A 47 21.99 23.67 -12.52
C GLU A 47 22.37 22.37 -13.24
N ALA A 48 23.66 22.01 -13.31
CA ALA A 48 24.09 20.79 -13.95
C ALA A 48 23.65 19.55 -13.13
N LYS A 49 23.79 19.62 -11.80
CA LYS A 49 23.29 18.56 -10.91
C LYS A 49 21.77 18.45 -10.95
N ARG A 50 21.07 19.60 -10.90
CA ARG A 50 19.60 19.69 -11.00
C ARG A 50 19.09 19.00 -12.27
N LYS A 51 19.72 19.27 -13.42
CA LYS A 51 19.36 18.62 -14.70
C LYS A 51 19.58 17.09 -14.66
N GLY A 52 20.67 16.63 -14.04
CA GLY A 52 20.95 15.21 -13.86
C GLY A 52 19.87 14.50 -13.03
N PHE A 53 19.48 15.08 -11.90
CA PHE A 53 18.38 14.56 -11.09
C PHE A 53 17.03 14.61 -11.83
N LEU A 54 16.79 15.71 -12.56
CA LEU A 54 15.78 15.90 -13.63
C LEU A 54 15.49 14.63 -14.42
N SER A 55 16.52 14.22 -15.16
CA SER A 55 16.48 13.07 -16.05
C SER A 55 16.12 11.80 -15.28
N ARG A 56 16.74 11.60 -14.11
CA ARG A 56 16.55 10.38 -13.35
C ARG A 56 15.16 10.27 -12.71
N ILE A 57 14.61 11.39 -12.25
CA ILE A 57 13.22 11.46 -11.78
C ILE A 57 12.26 11.06 -12.89
N LYS A 58 12.45 11.57 -14.11
CA LYS A 58 11.61 11.21 -15.25
C LYS A 58 11.63 9.70 -15.51
N GLU A 59 12.81 9.08 -15.53
CA GLU A 59 12.93 7.62 -15.70
C GLU A 59 12.18 6.83 -14.62
N TYR A 60 12.23 7.28 -13.37
CA TYR A 60 11.49 6.63 -12.28
C TYR A 60 9.98 6.87 -12.36
N MET A 61 9.54 8.06 -12.80
CA MET A 61 8.13 8.35 -13.04
C MET A 61 7.56 7.46 -14.14
N ASP A 62 8.25 7.35 -15.28
CA ASP A 62 7.81 6.49 -16.39
C ASP A 62 7.65 5.02 -15.94
N ARG A 63 8.54 4.53 -15.06
CA ARG A 63 8.42 3.20 -14.45
C ARG A 63 7.24 3.09 -13.50
N ALA A 64 7.02 4.07 -12.63
CA ALA A 64 5.90 4.09 -11.71
C ALA A 64 4.56 4.07 -12.44
N ASP A 65 4.45 4.82 -13.54
CA ASP A 65 3.26 4.85 -14.39
C ASP A 65 3.03 3.52 -15.13
N ALA A 66 4.09 2.89 -15.64
CA ALA A 66 4.00 1.57 -16.25
C ALA A 66 3.54 0.50 -15.24
N ILE A 67 4.03 0.55 -13.99
CA ILE A 67 3.58 -0.35 -12.92
C ILE A 67 2.12 -0.09 -12.57
N LYS A 68 1.72 1.18 -12.46
CA LYS A 68 0.31 1.56 -12.21
C LYS A 68 -0.61 1.02 -13.31
N ALA A 69 -0.20 1.10 -14.58
CA ALA A 69 -0.94 0.51 -15.69
C ALA A 69 -1.06 -1.01 -15.56
N ARG A 70 0.01 -1.72 -15.14
CA ARG A 70 -0.03 -3.17 -14.87
C ARG A 70 -0.99 -3.54 -13.74
N ILE A 71 -1.00 -2.77 -12.65
CA ILE A 71 -1.92 -2.97 -11.52
C ILE A 71 -3.37 -2.82 -12.01
N ASN A 72 -3.67 -1.72 -12.71
CA ASN A 72 -5.00 -1.48 -13.26
C ASN A 72 -5.42 -2.57 -14.27
N GLY A 73 -4.50 -3.02 -15.12
CA GLY A 73 -4.74 -4.12 -16.04
C GLY A 73 -5.14 -5.41 -15.33
N LYS A 74 -4.49 -5.76 -14.22
CA LYS A 74 -4.86 -6.93 -13.40
C LYS A 74 -6.26 -6.80 -12.80
N LEU A 75 -6.65 -5.60 -12.36
CA LEU A 75 -8.00 -5.35 -11.83
C LEU A 75 -9.07 -5.49 -12.93
N MET A 76 -8.80 -4.96 -14.13
CA MET A 76 -9.74 -5.00 -15.26
C MET A 76 -9.90 -6.41 -15.86
N LEU A 77 -8.86 -7.26 -15.74
CA LEU A 77 -8.90 -8.67 -16.14
C LEU A 77 -9.52 -9.58 -15.07
N GLY A 78 -9.91 -9.03 -13.91
CA GLY A 78 -10.55 -9.81 -12.86
C GLY A 78 -11.88 -10.39 -13.34
N GLU A 79 -12.06 -11.69 -13.14
CA GLU A 79 -13.32 -12.38 -13.41
C GLU A 79 -14.02 -12.72 -12.10
N VAL A 80 -15.35 -12.74 -12.12
CA VAL A 80 -16.13 -13.17 -10.96
C VAL A 80 -16.04 -14.68 -10.82
N VAL A 81 -15.22 -15.15 -9.88
CA VAL A 81 -15.03 -16.59 -9.62
C VAL A 81 -16.09 -17.15 -8.67
N SER A 82 -16.61 -16.32 -7.75
CA SER A 82 -17.63 -16.75 -6.80
C SER A 82 -18.48 -15.57 -6.34
N HIS A 83 -19.76 -15.82 -6.10
CA HIS A 83 -20.66 -14.90 -5.42
C HIS A 83 -21.17 -15.56 -4.13
N VAL A 84 -21.19 -14.81 -3.04
CA VAL A 84 -21.73 -15.25 -1.73
C VAL A 84 -22.71 -14.18 -1.28
N SER A 85 -23.95 -14.58 -1.04
CA SER A 85 -24.98 -13.72 -0.46
C SER A 85 -25.01 -13.95 1.05
N ILE A 86 -25.00 -12.87 1.83
CA ILE A 86 -25.07 -12.89 3.29
C ILE A 86 -26.31 -12.07 3.66
N ASP A 87 -27.33 -12.76 4.17
CA ASP A 87 -28.61 -12.15 4.50
C ASP A 87 -28.63 -11.60 5.93
N GLU A 88 -29.71 -10.90 6.29
CA GLU A 88 -29.84 -10.31 7.62
C GLU A 88 -29.86 -11.40 8.70
N ASN A 89 -29.01 -11.25 9.72
CA ASN A 89 -28.82 -12.18 10.83
C ASN A 89 -28.17 -13.53 10.46
N ASP A 90 -27.60 -13.65 9.26
CA ASP A 90 -26.78 -14.78 8.91
C ASP A 90 -25.54 -14.92 9.82
N THR A 91 -25.11 -16.15 10.04
CA THR A 91 -23.93 -16.48 10.86
C THR A 91 -23.00 -17.42 10.10
N GLY A 92 -21.74 -17.54 10.55
CA GLY A 92 -20.74 -18.41 9.92
C GLY A 92 -19.94 -17.77 8.78
N PHE A 93 -19.95 -16.44 8.68
CA PHE A 93 -19.25 -15.66 7.66
C PHE A 93 -18.08 -14.86 8.22
N ASP A 94 -17.23 -15.48 9.05
CA ASP A 94 -15.97 -14.84 9.43
C ASP A 94 -14.98 -14.82 8.26
N TYR A 95 -13.89 -14.08 8.42
CA TYR A 95 -12.91 -13.89 7.35
C TYR A 95 -12.25 -15.20 6.87
N ASP A 96 -12.09 -16.18 7.75
CA ASP A 96 -11.51 -17.47 7.37
C ASP A 96 -12.45 -18.25 6.43
N GLN A 97 -13.75 -18.27 6.73
CA GLN A 97 -14.75 -18.94 5.91
C GLN A 97 -14.91 -18.24 4.55
N LEU A 98 -14.79 -16.92 4.51
CA LEU A 98 -14.91 -16.14 3.27
C LEU A 98 -13.66 -16.21 2.39
N PHE A 99 -12.48 -16.04 2.99
CA PHE A 99 -11.23 -15.85 2.26
C PHE A 99 -10.29 -17.06 2.31
N GLY A 100 -10.42 -17.96 3.29
CA GLY A 100 -9.47 -19.04 3.55
C GLY A 100 -9.23 -19.96 2.35
N LYS A 101 -10.26 -20.23 1.54
CA LYS A 101 -10.11 -21.01 0.29
C LYS A 101 -9.27 -20.33 -0.80
N TYR A 102 -9.04 -19.02 -0.69
CA TYR A 102 -8.19 -18.23 -1.58
C TYR A 102 -6.82 -17.95 -0.97
N MET A 103 -6.56 -18.44 0.24
CA MET A 103 -5.29 -18.23 0.93
C MET A 103 -4.29 -19.30 0.54
N ASP A 104 -3.22 -18.90 -0.16
CA ASP A 104 -2.16 -19.79 -0.63
C ASP A 104 -0.75 -19.22 -0.44
N ASP A 105 0.26 -20.07 -0.58
CA ASP A 105 1.66 -19.67 -0.47
C ASP A 105 2.14 -18.80 -1.65
N LYS A 106 1.35 -18.63 -2.71
CA LYS A 106 1.70 -17.82 -3.89
C LYS A 106 1.43 -16.34 -3.68
N THR A 107 0.55 -16.00 -2.74
CA THR A 107 0.17 -14.62 -2.47
C THR A 107 1.31 -13.89 -1.74
N VAL A 108 1.91 -12.92 -2.43
CA VAL A 108 3.04 -12.12 -1.93
C VAL A 108 2.66 -10.67 -1.59
N GLU A 109 1.60 -10.15 -2.19
CA GLU A 109 1.12 -8.79 -1.95
C GLU A 109 -0.40 -8.75 -1.92
N ILE A 110 -0.95 -7.86 -1.09
CA ILE A 110 -2.40 -7.64 -1.00
C ILE A 110 -2.69 -6.15 -1.18
N MET A 111 -3.76 -5.86 -1.89
CA MET A 111 -4.37 -4.54 -1.95
C MET A 111 -5.80 -4.63 -1.45
N LEU A 112 -6.12 -3.87 -0.41
CA LEU A 112 -7.46 -3.73 0.14
C LEU A 112 -7.96 -2.30 -0.12
N GLU A 113 -9.07 -2.17 -0.83
CA GLU A 113 -9.77 -0.91 -1.01
C GLU A 113 -11.00 -0.91 -0.10
N GLU A 114 -10.89 -0.25 1.06
CA GLU A 114 -11.97 -0.15 2.05
C GLU A 114 -12.27 1.34 2.30
N PRO A 115 -13.34 1.89 1.69
CA PRO A 115 -13.62 3.32 1.78
C PRO A 115 -14.10 3.76 3.17
N TYR A 116 -14.52 2.85 4.05
CA TYR A 116 -15.13 3.17 5.34
C TYR A 116 -14.22 2.79 6.51
N MET A 117 -13.02 3.37 6.59
CA MET A 117 -12.17 3.25 7.80
C MET A 117 -12.36 4.46 8.72
N THR A 118 -13.51 4.57 9.39
CA THR A 118 -13.87 5.73 10.23
C THR A 118 -14.05 5.38 11.71
N GLN A 119 -14.65 4.23 12.00
CA GLN A 119 -15.09 3.79 13.33
C GLN A 119 -14.14 2.75 13.91
N ASN A 120 -13.99 2.71 15.23
CA ASN A 120 -13.07 1.79 15.91
C ASN A 120 -13.29 0.31 15.54
N TYR A 121 -14.54 -0.13 15.42
CA TYR A 121 -14.83 -1.52 15.04
C TYR A 121 -14.34 -1.88 13.63
N GLN A 122 -14.24 -0.91 12.71
CA GLN A 122 -13.74 -1.13 11.35
C GLN A 122 -12.22 -1.40 11.39
N TYR A 123 -11.50 -0.74 12.29
CA TYR A 123 -10.09 -1.03 12.54
C TYR A 123 -9.88 -2.39 13.21
N HIS A 124 -10.74 -2.76 14.16
CA HIS A 124 -10.70 -4.11 14.75
C HIS A 124 -10.95 -5.21 13.71
N ASN A 125 -11.90 -4.98 12.81
CA ASN A 125 -12.17 -5.85 11.67
C ASN A 125 -10.95 -6.00 10.76
N LEU A 126 -10.29 -4.88 10.42
CA LEU A 126 -9.04 -4.91 9.66
C LEU A 126 -7.94 -5.71 10.38
N VAL A 127 -7.77 -5.53 11.70
CA VAL A 127 -6.78 -6.28 12.47
C VAL A 127 -7.06 -7.78 12.40
N ARG A 128 -8.32 -8.22 12.60
CA ARG A 128 -8.68 -9.64 12.47
C ARG A 128 -8.36 -10.20 11.08
N PHE A 129 -8.64 -9.44 10.02
CA PHE A 129 -8.27 -9.83 8.66
C PHE A 129 -6.74 -9.95 8.51
N LEU A 130 -5.97 -9.02 9.07
CA LEU A 130 -4.51 -9.03 9.00
C LEU A 130 -3.88 -10.15 9.84
N GLU A 131 -4.47 -10.52 10.97
CA GLU A 131 -4.06 -11.68 11.78
C GLU A 131 -4.25 -12.99 11.00
N LEU A 132 -5.41 -13.14 10.34
CA LEU A 132 -5.68 -14.27 9.45
C LEU A 132 -4.68 -14.29 8.28
N ALA A 133 -4.47 -13.14 7.64
CA ALA A 133 -3.52 -12.96 6.56
C ALA A 133 -2.09 -13.36 6.96
N ALA A 134 -1.64 -12.92 8.13
CA ALA A 134 -0.30 -13.24 8.62
C ALA A 134 -0.12 -14.74 8.91
N THR A 135 -1.20 -15.42 9.33
CA THR A 135 -1.20 -16.85 9.66
C THR A 135 -1.24 -17.72 8.42
N ASN A 136 -2.10 -17.37 7.44
CA ASN A 136 -2.41 -18.24 6.30
C ASN A 136 -1.66 -17.88 5.01
N TRP A 137 -1.07 -16.69 4.89
CA TRP A 137 -0.20 -16.31 3.77
C TRP A 137 1.28 -16.25 4.20
N PRO A 138 2.01 -17.38 4.17
CA PRO A 138 3.39 -17.47 4.67
C PRO A 138 4.38 -16.63 3.86
N ASN A 139 4.03 -16.25 2.63
CA ASN A 139 4.87 -15.46 1.73
C ASN A 139 4.40 -14.01 1.56
N LEU A 140 3.37 -13.57 2.29
CA LEU A 140 2.90 -12.18 2.22
C LEU A 140 4.01 -11.21 2.64
N LYS A 141 4.45 -10.31 1.76
CA LYS A 141 5.52 -9.33 2.04
C LYS A 141 5.01 -7.90 2.16
N TYR A 142 3.89 -7.61 1.51
CA TYR A 142 3.38 -6.26 1.39
C TYR A 142 1.85 -6.25 1.45
N PHE A 143 1.30 -5.31 2.22
CA PHE A 143 -0.14 -5.06 2.24
C PHE A 143 -0.37 -3.56 2.10
N ARG A 144 -1.27 -3.21 1.17
CA ARG A 144 -1.68 -1.85 0.87
C ARG A 144 -3.15 -1.69 1.23
N LEU A 145 -3.42 -0.71 2.07
CA LEU A 145 -4.78 -0.24 2.34
C LEU A 145 -5.02 1.08 1.59
N ILE A 146 -6.11 1.15 0.84
CA ILE A 146 -6.64 2.36 0.23
C ILE A 146 -7.98 2.66 0.92
N THR A 147 -8.09 3.82 1.57
CA THR A 147 -9.30 4.28 2.26
C THR A 147 -9.60 5.74 1.92
N LYS A 148 -10.87 6.15 2.07
CA LYS A 148 -11.25 7.56 1.94
C LYS A 148 -10.61 8.38 3.05
N ARG A 149 -10.22 9.60 2.70
CA ARG A 149 -9.79 10.60 3.69
C ARG A 149 -11.01 11.14 4.42
N VAL A 150 -11.06 11.01 5.74
CA VAL A 150 -12.13 11.59 6.56
C VAL A 150 -11.99 13.12 6.54
N PRO A 151 -12.96 13.88 5.99
CA PRO A 151 -12.90 15.34 5.97
C PRO A 151 -12.90 15.88 7.40
N GLY A 152 -11.98 16.79 7.72
CA GLY A 152 -11.93 17.46 9.03
C GLY A 152 -11.13 16.74 10.13
N CYS A 153 -10.70 15.49 9.93
CA CYS A 153 -9.69 14.88 10.81
C CYS A 153 -8.31 15.47 10.48
N LYS A 154 -7.70 16.18 11.45
CA LYS A 154 -6.25 16.45 11.42
C LYS A 154 -5.53 15.10 11.39
N GLU A 155 -4.34 15.01 10.77
CA GLU A 155 -3.52 13.78 10.75
C GLU A 155 -3.28 13.19 12.16
N SER A 156 -3.44 13.99 13.21
CA SER A 156 -3.38 13.64 14.63
C SER A 156 -4.70 13.16 15.28
N GLY A 157 -5.77 12.95 14.51
CA GLY A 157 -7.04 12.39 14.99
C GLY A 157 -6.97 10.87 15.26
N SER A 158 -7.97 10.32 15.98
CA SER A 158 -8.03 8.89 16.37
C SER A 158 -7.86 7.91 15.20
N ALA A 159 -8.37 8.24 14.02
CA ALA A 159 -8.21 7.45 12.79
C ALA A 159 -6.73 7.28 12.39
N GLY A 160 -5.98 8.39 12.37
CA GLY A 160 -4.53 8.37 12.11
C GLY A 160 -3.78 7.57 13.17
N ASN A 161 -4.15 7.76 14.44
CA ASN A 161 -3.55 7.04 15.56
C ASN A 161 -3.81 5.52 15.51
N ASN A 162 -4.99 5.07 15.04
CA ASN A 162 -5.31 3.66 14.91
C ASN A 162 -4.51 3.01 13.77
N LEU A 163 -4.44 3.66 12.60
CA LEU A 163 -3.65 3.14 11.47
C LEU A 163 -2.15 3.11 11.80
N GLU A 164 -1.62 4.13 12.46
CA GLU A 164 -0.22 4.14 12.90
C GLU A 164 0.06 3.06 13.95
N GLN A 165 -0.88 2.78 14.86
CA GLN A 165 -0.75 1.66 15.79
C GLN A 165 -0.74 0.30 15.08
N ILE A 166 -1.64 0.09 14.11
CA ILE A 166 -1.68 -1.14 13.30
C ILE A 166 -0.37 -1.29 12.53
N LYS A 167 0.08 -0.23 11.86
CA LYS A 167 1.35 -0.19 11.14
C LYS A 167 2.53 -0.50 12.05
N ARG A 168 2.56 0.05 13.27
CA ARG A 168 3.58 -0.26 14.28
C ARG A 168 3.50 -1.69 14.79
N GLY A 169 2.31 -2.24 15.02
CA GLY A 169 2.14 -3.62 15.46
C GLY A 169 2.70 -4.60 14.43
N LEU A 170 2.43 -4.34 13.15
CA LEU A 170 2.94 -5.15 12.04
C LEU A 170 4.44 -4.92 11.80
N GLY A 171 4.93 -3.69 11.98
CA GLY A 171 6.36 -3.37 11.97
C GLY A 171 7.12 -3.87 13.20
N ALA A 172 6.46 -4.13 14.33
CA ALA A 172 7.08 -4.77 15.49
C ALA A 172 7.24 -6.28 15.27
N ALA A 173 6.29 -6.90 14.58
CA ALA A 173 6.43 -8.28 14.08
C ALA A 173 7.56 -8.45 13.05
N GLU A 174 8.02 -7.36 12.43
CA GLU A 174 9.20 -7.30 11.54
C GLU A 174 10.52 -7.72 12.24
N ARG A 175 10.56 -7.70 13.58
CA ARG A 175 11.74 -8.15 14.36
C ARG A 175 11.79 -9.66 14.65
N ASP A 176 10.66 -10.36 14.61
CA ASP A 176 10.59 -11.82 14.82
C ASP A 176 10.40 -12.60 13.51
N TYR A 177 9.86 -11.97 12.48
CA TYR A 177 9.68 -12.57 11.16
C TYR A 177 10.32 -11.70 10.08
N GLY A 178 11.40 -12.21 9.50
CA GLY A 178 12.23 -11.48 8.54
C GLY A 178 11.45 -10.77 7.43
N SER A 179 11.55 -9.44 7.43
CA SER A 179 11.21 -8.49 6.35
C SER A 179 9.75 -8.49 5.89
N ARG A 180 8.93 -7.54 6.39
CA ARG A 180 7.59 -7.22 5.87
C ARG A 180 7.26 -5.75 6.17
N GLY A 181 7.35 -4.90 5.15
CA GLY A 181 7.01 -3.46 5.27
C GLY A 181 5.56 -3.22 4.87
N LEU A 182 4.81 -2.46 5.68
CA LEU A 182 3.53 -1.89 5.30
C LEU A 182 3.68 -0.40 5.07
N THR A 183 3.36 0.06 3.88
CA THR A 183 3.17 1.47 3.57
C THR A 183 1.71 1.69 3.21
N GLY A 184 0.97 2.35 4.09
CA GLY A 184 -0.35 2.87 3.79
C GLY A 184 -0.19 4.16 3.01
N GLU A 185 -0.48 4.14 1.71
CA GLU A 185 -0.61 5.36 0.90
C GLU A 185 -2.06 5.83 0.92
N CYS A 186 -2.31 6.97 1.56
CA CYS A 186 -3.56 7.71 1.42
C CYS A 186 -3.51 8.53 0.13
N LEU A 187 -4.09 8.01 -0.96
CA LEU A 187 -4.27 8.80 -2.19
C LEU A 187 -5.52 9.69 -2.08
N PRO A 188 -5.45 10.98 -2.48
CA PRO A 188 -6.63 11.82 -2.60
C PRO A 188 -7.48 11.33 -3.78
N THR A 189 -8.66 10.77 -3.52
CA THR A 189 -9.63 10.43 -4.56
C THR A 189 -10.29 11.71 -5.08
N ASN A 190 -9.71 12.34 -6.11
CA ASN A 190 -10.45 13.25 -6.97
C ASN A 190 -11.15 12.45 -8.06
N LYS A 191 -12.30 11.87 -7.73
CA LYS A 191 -13.38 11.66 -8.69
C LYS A 191 -14.71 11.59 -7.94
N PRO A 192 -15.68 12.46 -8.27
CA PRO A 192 -17.02 12.32 -7.72
C PRO A 192 -17.62 11.01 -8.21
N LEU A 193 -18.15 10.22 -7.28
CA LEU A 193 -19.13 9.18 -7.59
C LEU A 193 -20.39 9.94 -8.00
N THR A 194 -20.64 10.04 -9.30
CA THR A 194 -21.94 10.46 -9.82
C THR A 194 -22.87 9.27 -9.80
N ASP A 195 -24.06 9.48 -9.24
CA ASP A 195 -25.26 8.66 -9.46
C ASP A 195 -25.60 8.51 -10.95
#